data_AF-A0A1Q7VIS2-F1
#
_entry.id   AF-A0A1Q7VIS2-F1
#
_cell.length_a   1.000
_cell.length_b   1.000
_cell.length_c   1.000
_cell.angle_alpha   90.00
_cell.angle_beta   90.00
_cell.angle_gamma   90.00
#
_symmetry.space_group_name_H-M   'P 1'
#
loop_
_entity.id
_entity.type
_entity.pdbx_description
1 polymer ?
#
loop_
_entity_poly.entity_id
_entity_poly.type
_entity_poly.pdbx_seq_one_letter_code
_entity_poly.pdbx_strand_id
1 'polypeptide(L)'
;MSRIGVDEARTLWEEASDEELKRLAQGVRARWHEPDRATYMVMRIINYTNVCVAQCDYCAFYVLPNQGGGYVLSREDVFAKIDELMEFGGDLVAFNGGFNPRLPLERDPHRGLPRQARQVEVHGRRLLRGSACGRRKRHEDDGDDGDRLRRDAR
;
A
#
# COMPACT_ATOMS: atom_id res chain seq x y z
N MET A 1 1.96 17.89 23.51
CA MET A 1 1.88 18.93 22.46
C MET A 1 0.57 18.76 21.71
N SER A 2 -0.14 19.87 21.49
CA SER A 2 -1.37 19.97 20.69
C SER A 2 -1.07 19.89 19.18
N ARG A 3 -2.12 19.82 18.37
CA ARG A 3 -2.03 20.00 16.92
C ARG A 3 -1.54 21.43 16.63
N ILE A 4 -0.56 21.55 15.74
CA ILE A 4 -0.03 22.85 15.31
C ILE A 4 -0.90 23.49 14.22
N GLY A 5 -0.90 24.82 14.18
CA GLY A 5 -1.50 25.64 13.13
C GLY A 5 -0.60 25.78 11.90
N VAL A 6 -1.13 26.46 10.87
CA VAL A 6 -0.39 26.70 9.61
C VAL A 6 0.82 27.60 9.84
N ASP A 7 0.68 28.65 10.65
CA ASP A 7 1.77 29.60 10.93
C ASP A 7 2.90 28.93 11.73
N GLU A 8 2.56 28.12 12.73
CA GLU A 8 3.54 27.33 13.48
C GLU A 8 4.28 26.32 12.57
N ALA A 9 3.55 25.66 11.65
CA ALA A 9 4.17 24.76 10.68
C ALA A 9 5.13 25.49 9.73
N ARG A 10 4.80 26.72 9.32
CA ARG A 10 5.69 27.58 8.53
C ARG A 10 6.96 27.92 9.31
N THR A 11 6.82 28.41 10.53
CA THR A 11 7.97 28.74 11.39
C THR A 11 8.88 27.53 11.58
N LEU A 12 8.32 26.34 11.84
CA LEU A 12 9.11 25.12 11.93
C LEU A 12 9.85 24.77 10.63
N TRP A 13 9.24 25.01 9.47
CA TRP A 13 9.87 24.74 8.18
C TRP A 13 11.00 25.73 7.85
N GLU A 14 10.82 27.00 8.18
CA GLU A 14 11.74 28.09 7.82
C GLU A 14 12.87 28.28 8.83
N GLU A 15 12.64 27.98 10.11
CA GLU A 15 13.54 28.39 11.21
C GLU A 15 14.08 27.22 12.05
N ALA A 16 13.37 26.10 12.15
CA ALA A 16 13.80 25.02 13.04
C ALA A 16 15.02 24.27 12.49
N SER A 17 15.91 23.88 13.40
CA SER A 17 17.03 23.00 13.05
C SER A 17 16.55 21.56 12.81
N ASP A 18 17.32 20.79 12.02
CA ASP A 18 17.07 19.35 11.82
C ASP A 18 16.96 18.58 13.15
N GLU A 19 17.81 18.90 14.13
CA GLU A 19 17.81 18.25 15.44
C GLU A 19 16.54 18.57 16.23
N GLU A 20 16.05 19.81 16.15
CA GLU A 20 14.77 20.19 16.72
C GLU A 20 13.62 19.44 16.05
N LEU A 21 13.57 19.40 14.71
CA LEU A 21 12.53 18.68 13.96
C LEU A 21 12.53 17.19 14.28
N LYS A 22 13.70 16.54 14.32
CA LYS A 22 13.83 15.12 14.70
C LYS A 22 13.31 14.88 16.11
N ARG A 23 13.69 15.71 17.08
CA ARG A 23 13.25 15.59 18.47
C ARG A 23 11.73 15.75 18.61
N LEU A 24 11.16 16.75 17.97
CA LEU A 24 9.71 16.98 17.97
C LEU A 24 8.95 15.83 17.31
N ALA A 25 9.43 15.36 16.14
CA ALA A 25 8.85 14.22 15.42
C ALA A 25 8.92 12.93 16.25
N GLN A 26 10.05 12.63 16.89
CA GLN A 26 10.21 11.49 17.80
C GLN A 26 9.21 11.57 18.96
N GLY A 27 9.03 12.75 19.57
CA GLY A 27 8.07 12.95 20.65
C GLY A 27 6.60 12.76 20.23
N VAL A 28 6.26 12.99 18.95
CA VAL A 28 4.92 12.69 18.41
C VAL A 28 4.79 11.20 18.08
N ARG A 29 5.77 10.59 17.42
CA ARG A 29 5.80 9.16 17.11
C ARG A 29 5.66 8.30 18.37
N ALA A 30 6.39 8.65 19.44
CA ALA A 30 6.43 7.93 20.71
C ALA A 30 5.08 7.83 21.43
N ARG A 31 4.07 8.62 21.02
CA ARG A 31 2.70 8.53 21.57
C ARG A 31 1.96 7.29 21.09
N TRP A 32 2.34 6.76 19.92
CA TRP A 32 1.62 5.69 19.25
C TRP A 32 2.49 4.45 19.01
N HIS A 33 3.81 4.63 19.03
CA HIS A 33 4.76 3.58 18.69
C HIS A 33 5.94 3.58 19.67
N GLU A 34 6.39 2.39 20.07
CA GLU A 34 7.55 2.24 20.95
C GLU A 34 8.83 2.79 20.28
N PRO A 35 9.69 3.51 21.02
CA PRO A 35 10.86 4.19 20.46
C PRO A 35 11.78 3.29 19.64
N ASP A 36 11.98 2.05 20.08
CA ASP A 36 12.91 1.05 19.56
C ASP A 36 12.26 0.00 18.64
N ARG A 37 10.95 0.12 18.37
CA ARG A 37 10.22 -0.81 17.50
C ARG A 37 9.74 -0.16 16.21
N ALA A 38 10.09 -0.76 15.09
CA ALA A 38 9.54 -0.44 13.78
C ALA A 38 8.94 -1.70 13.14
N THR A 39 7.76 -1.56 12.54
CA THR A 39 7.13 -2.62 11.75
C THR A 39 7.37 -2.39 10.28
N TYR A 40 7.36 -3.44 9.47
CA TYR A 40 7.49 -3.36 8.02
C TYR A 40 6.44 -4.24 7.33
N MET A 41 6.23 -3.98 6.04
CA MET A 41 5.44 -4.83 5.15
C MET A 41 6.27 -5.12 3.90
N VAL A 42 6.28 -6.37 3.49
CA VAL A 42 6.88 -6.83 2.23
C VAL A 42 5.83 -6.63 1.13
N MET A 43 6.06 -5.63 0.28
CA MET A 43 5.10 -5.22 -0.74
C MET A 43 5.66 -5.41 -2.15
N ARG A 44 4.80 -5.83 -3.08
CA ARG A 44 5.09 -5.73 -4.52
C ARG A 44 4.26 -4.64 -5.17
N ILE A 45 4.94 -3.73 -5.87
CA ILE A 45 4.31 -2.79 -6.79
C ILE A 45 4.23 -3.46 -8.16
N ILE A 46 3.02 -3.70 -8.65
CA ILE A 46 2.75 -4.19 -9.99
C ILE A 46 2.39 -3.01 -10.88
N ASN A 47 3.34 -2.63 -11.72
CA ASN A 47 3.14 -1.65 -12.76
C ASN A 47 2.40 -2.29 -13.94
N TYR A 48 1.07 -2.18 -13.98
CA TYR A 48 0.27 -2.92 -14.98
C TYR A 48 0.28 -2.29 -16.38
N THR A 49 0.64 -1.01 -16.50
CA THR A 49 0.84 -0.30 -17.76
C THR A 49 1.74 0.90 -17.53
N ASN A 50 2.66 1.17 -18.45
CA ASN A 50 3.40 2.44 -18.49
C ASN A 50 2.78 3.45 -19.49
N VAL A 51 1.78 3.04 -20.27
CA VAL A 51 1.07 3.96 -21.18
C VAL A 51 0.27 5.00 -20.37
N CYS A 52 0.50 6.29 -20.62
CA CYS A 52 -0.15 7.39 -19.89
C CYS A 52 -0.38 8.61 -20.79
N VAL A 53 -1.45 9.36 -20.54
CA VAL A 53 -1.73 10.65 -21.22
C VAL A 53 -1.51 11.89 -20.36
N ALA A 54 -1.22 11.74 -19.06
CA ALA A 54 -1.12 12.87 -18.14
C ALA A 54 0.13 13.74 -18.31
N GLN A 55 1.21 13.21 -18.91
CA GLN A 55 2.41 13.97 -19.26
C GLN A 55 3.00 14.79 -18.09
N CYS A 56 3.18 14.17 -16.93
CA CYS A 56 3.74 14.86 -15.77
C CYS A 56 5.24 15.14 -15.98
N ASP A 57 5.68 16.38 -15.73
CA ASP A 57 7.07 16.83 -15.96
C ASP A 57 8.13 16.10 -15.11
N TYR A 58 7.70 15.50 -14.01
CA TYR A 58 8.57 14.75 -13.08
C TYR A 58 8.50 13.23 -13.27
N CYS A 59 7.68 12.73 -14.20
CA CYS A 59 7.45 11.30 -14.37
C CYS A 59 8.32 10.71 -15.49
N ALA A 60 9.35 9.96 -15.11
CA ALA A 60 10.20 9.23 -16.05
C ALA A 60 9.61 7.88 -16.52
N PHE A 61 8.46 7.47 -15.98
CA PHE A 61 7.90 6.14 -16.18
C PHE A 61 7.00 6.04 -17.43
N TYR A 62 6.35 7.13 -17.84
CA TYR A 62 5.28 7.02 -18.82
C TYR A 62 5.75 6.95 -20.27
N VAL A 63 4.92 6.31 -21.11
CA VAL A 63 5.04 6.31 -22.56
C VAL A 63 3.71 6.78 -23.16
N LEU A 64 3.76 7.62 -24.20
CA LEU A 64 2.54 8.05 -24.88
C LEU A 64 1.91 6.89 -25.69
N PRO A 65 0.58 6.85 -25.90
CA PRO A 65 -0.11 5.72 -26.56
C PRO A 65 0.39 5.33 -27.97
N ASN A 66 1.13 6.22 -28.64
CA ASN A 66 1.64 6.03 -30.00
C ASN A 66 3.18 5.98 -30.04
N GLN A 67 3.85 5.90 -28.90
CA GLN A 67 5.30 5.74 -28.81
C GLN A 67 5.67 4.27 -28.58
N GLY A 68 6.80 3.85 -29.14
CA GLY A 68 7.36 2.52 -28.87
C GLY A 68 7.77 2.37 -27.41
N GLY A 69 7.71 1.14 -26.88
CA GLY A 69 8.06 0.84 -25.49
C GLY A 69 6.92 0.95 -24.47
N GLY A 70 5.71 1.30 -24.94
CA GLY A 70 4.49 1.19 -24.14
C GLY A 70 4.08 -0.27 -23.96
N TYR A 71 3.67 -0.65 -22.75
CA TYR A 71 3.18 -1.99 -22.43
C TYR A 71 1.92 -1.95 -21.59
N VAL A 72 1.18 -3.06 -21.66
CA VAL A 72 0.11 -3.42 -20.72
C VAL A 72 0.37 -4.88 -20.34
N LEU A 73 0.47 -5.16 -19.04
CA LEU A 73 0.64 -6.53 -18.56
C LEU A 73 -0.61 -7.34 -18.83
N SER A 74 -0.43 -8.60 -19.21
CA SER A 74 -1.53 -9.55 -19.24
C SER A 74 -2.00 -9.86 -17.82
N ARG A 75 -3.20 -10.45 -17.70
CA ARG A 75 -3.74 -10.87 -16.40
C ARG A 75 -2.87 -11.98 -15.80
N GLU A 76 -2.36 -12.85 -16.65
CA GLU A 76 -1.47 -13.96 -16.33
C GLU A 76 -0.14 -13.42 -15.76
N ASP A 77 0.47 -12.42 -16.41
CA ASP A 77 1.70 -11.78 -15.92
C ASP A 77 1.48 -11.10 -14.56
N VAL A 78 0.32 -10.48 -14.36
CA VAL A 78 -0.05 -9.89 -13.07
C VAL A 78 -0.14 -10.97 -12.00
N PHE A 79 -0.84 -12.08 -12.26
CA PHE A 79 -0.97 -13.14 -11.27
C PHE A 79 0.36 -13.83 -10.96
N ALA A 80 1.19 -14.10 -11.97
CA ALA A 80 2.53 -14.67 -11.75
C ALA A 80 3.35 -13.81 -10.77
N LYS A 81 3.29 -12.47 -10.92
CA LYS A 81 3.94 -11.53 -10.00
C LYS A 81 3.39 -11.56 -8.58
N ILE A 82 2.09 -11.84 -8.44
CA ILE A 82 1.44 -11.99 -7.13
C ILE A 82 1.83 -13.34 -6.51
N ASP A 83 1.89 -14.41 -7.30
CA ASP A 83 2.31 -15.73 -6.86
C ASP A 83 3.78 -15.68 -6.37
N GLU A 84 4.67 -15.01 -7.11
CA GLU A 84 6.05 -14.73 -6.66
C GLU A 84 6.09 -14.01 -5.31
N LEU A 85 5.21 -13.03 -5.09
CA LEU A 85 5.14 -12.32 -3.81
C LEU A 85 4.64 -13.25 -2.69
N MET A 86 3.63 -14.07 -2.96
CA MET A 86 3.08 -15.01 -1.99
C MET A 86 4.11 -16.08 -1.59
N GLU A 87 4.87 -16.59 -2.55
CA GLU A 87 5.98 -17.53 -2.30
C GLU A 87 7.07 -16.90 -1.45
N PHE A 88 7.35 -15.61 -1.66
CA PHE A 88 8.29 -14.84 -0.86
C PHE A 88 7.75 -14.45 0.54
N GLY A 89 6.47 -14.70 0.83
CA GLY A 89 5.84 -14.34 2.10
C GLY A 89 5.46 -12.86 2.20
N GLY A 90 5.08 -12.23 1.09
CA GLY A 90 4.68 -10.83 1.06
C GLY A 90 3.29 -10.52 1.62
N ASP A 91 3.13 -9.29 2.06
CA ASP A 91 1.96 -8.78 2.80
C ASP A 91 0.99 -7.99 1.91
N LEU A 92 1.49 -7.32 0.87
CA LEU A 92 0.71 -6.32 0.13
C LEU A 92 1.05 -6.29 -1.36
N VAL A 93 0.01 -6.27 -2.20
CA VAL A 93 0.14 -5.96 -3.63
C VAL A 93 -0.43 -4.56 -3.87
N ALA A 94 0.39 -3.69 -4.46
CA ALA A 94 -0.02 -2.37 -4.92
C ALA A 94 -0.02 -2.32 -6.45
N PHE A 95 -1.07 -1.75 -7.04
CA PHE A 95 -1.17 -1.56 -8.48
C PHE A 95 -0.89 -0.11 -8.84
N ASN A 96 0.15 0.10 -9.65
CA ASN A 96 0.50 1.40 -10.19
C ASN A 96 0.42 1.32 -11.72
N GLY A 97 0.09 2.43 -12.37
CA GLY A 97 0.04 2.45 -13.82
C GLY A 97 -0.27 3.83 -14.36
N GLY A 98 -0.01 4.00 -15.65
CA GLY A 98 -0.37 5.22 -16.37
C GLY A 98 -1.87 5.31 -16.66
N PHE A 99 -2.33 6.53 -16.94
CA PHE A 99 -3.67 6.81 -17.45
C PHE A 99 -3.80 6.34 -18.91
N ASN A 100 -3.95 5.04 -19.12
CA ASN A 100 -4.05 4.42 -20.43
C ASN A 100 -5.50 4.50 -20.97
N PRO A 101 -5.78 5.24 -22.06
CA PRO A 101 -7.14 5.40 -22.59
C PRO A 101 -7.75 4.11 -23.14
N ARG A 102 -6.93 3.10 -23.45
CA ARG A 102 -7.39 1.81 -23.99
C ARG A 102 -7.81 0.83 -22.90
N LEU A 103 -7.51 1.12 -21.63
CA LEU A 103 -7.93 0.29 -20.53
C LEU A 103 -9.29 0.77 -20.00
N PRO A 104 -10.32 -0.09 -20.03
CA PRO A 104 -11.62 0.28 -19.51
C PRO A 104 -11.53 0.43 -17.99
N LEU A 105 -12.04 1.55 -17.49
CA LEU A 105 -12.35 1.71 -16.09
C LEU A 105 -13.66 0.97 -15.82
N GLU A 106 -13.60 -0.36 -15.67
CA GLU A 106 -14.75 -1.09 -15.15
C GLU A 106 -15.03 -0.58 -13.73
N ARG A 107 -16.10 0.22 -13.63
CA ARG A 107 -16.66 0.65 -12.36
C ARG A 107 -17.39 -0.54 -11.76
N ASP A 108 -16.93 -0.97 -10.59
CA ASP A 108 -17.72 -1.81 -9.71
C ASP A 108 -19.02 -1.05 -9.35
N PRO A 109 -20.21 -1.54 -9.77
CA PRO A 109 -21.47 -0.84 -9.58
C PRO A 109 -21.83 -0.64 -8.11
N HIS A 110 -21.17 -1.34 -7.17
CA HIS A 110 -21.43 -1.20 -5.74
C HIS A 110 -20.47 -0.24 -5.01
N ARG A 111 -19.36 0.18 -5.63
CA ARG A 111 -18.28 0.89 -4.91
C ARG A 111 -17.55 1.99 -5.69
N GLY A 112 -17.93 2.28 -6.94
CA GLY A 112 -17.57 3.53 -7.65
C GLY A 112 -16.09 3.72 -8.05
N LEU A 113 -15.18 2.87 -7.57
CA LEU A 113 -13.74 2.92 -7.87
C LEU A 113 -13.34 1.90 -8.95
N PRO A 114 -12.49 2.30 -9.92
CA PRO A 114 -12.00 1.40 -10.96
C PRO A 114 -11.23 0.21 -10.37
N ARG A 115 -11.46 -0.99 -10.90
CA ARG A 115 -10.82 -2.24 -10.41
C ARG A 115 -9.29 -2.21 -10.46
N GLN A 116 -8.69 -1.43 -11.35
CA GLN A 116 -7.24 -1.39 -11.60
C GLN A 116 -6.43 -0.58 -10.57
N ALA A 117 -7.09 0.21 -9.71
CA ALA A 117 -6.45 1.10 -8.74
C ALA A 117 -6.66 0.62 -7.29
N ARG A 118 -6.66 -0.69 -7.05
CA ARG A 118 -6.91 -1.23 -5.71
C ARG A 118 -5.66 -1.89 -5.14
N GLN A 119 -5.21 -1.40 -4.00
CA GLN A 119 -4.29 -2.15 -3.13
C GLN A 119 -5.00 -3.39 -2.60
N VAL A 120 -4.32 -4.53 -2.60
CA VAL A 120 -4.83 -5.80 -2.11
C VAL A 120 -3.89 -6.32 -1.04
N GLU A 121 -4.37 -6.35 0.21
CA GLU A 121 -3.68 -7.03 1.30
C GLU A 121 -3.75 -8.55 1.06
N VAL A 122 -2.60 -9.22 1.20
CA VAL A 122 -2.48 -10.65 0.99
C VAL A 122 -2.36 -11.31 2.36
N HIS A 123 -3.50 -11.72 2.94
CA HIS A 123 -3.52 -12.42 4.22
C HIS A 123 -3.60 -13.93 4.00
N GLY A 124 -2.52 -14.64 4.34
CA GLY A 124 -2.48 -16.10 4.45
C GLY A 124 -2.84 -16.86 3.17
N ARG A 125 -1.86 -17.10 2.28
CA ARG A 125 -1.87 -18.08 1.15
C ARG A 125 -3.18 -18.24 0.34
N ARG A 126 -4.07 -17.26 0.36
CA ARG A 126 -5.31 -17.25 -0.38
C ARG A 126 -5.55 -15.83 -0.85
N LEU A 127 -5.35 -15.61 -2.15
CA LEU A 127 -5.94 -14.48 -2.84
C LEU A 127 -7.45 -14.53 -2.63
N LEU A 128 -7.96 -13.74 -1.70
CA LEU A 128 -9.39 -13.53 -1.57
C LEU A 128 -9.83 -12.77 -2.83
N ARG A 129 -10.30 -13.52 -3.84
CA ARG A 129 -11.01 -12.95 -4.98
C ARG A 129 -12.19 -12.15 -4.44
N GLY A 130 -12.05 -10.83 -4.39
CA GLY A 130 -13.16 -9.91 -4.15
C GLY A 130 -13.48 -9.55 -2.70
N SER A 131 -12.60 -9.72 -1.71
CA SER A 131 -12.83 -9.08 -0.41
C SER A 131 -12.28 -7.66 -0.41
N ALA A 132 -13.18 -6.69 -0.35
CA ALA A 132 -12.88 -5.30 -0.10
C ALA A 132 -12.00 -5.15 1.16
N CYS A 133 -11.20 -4.07 1.21
CA CYS A 133 -10.76 -3.45 2.45
C CYS A 133 -11.99 -3.18 3.32
N GLY A 134 -12.35 -4.17 4.14
CA GLY A 134 -13.27 -4.05 5.23
C GLY A 134 -12.47 -3.45 6.36
N ARG A 135 -12.92 -2.29 6.85
CA ARG A 135 -12.48 -1.76 8.15
C ARG A 135 -12.46 -2.93 9.12
N ARG A 136 -11.27 -3.36 9.58
CA ARG A 136 -11.18 -4.18 10.77
C ARG A 136 -11.85 -3.36 11.87
N LYS A 137 -13.06 -3.77 12.26
CA LYS A 137 -13.56 -3.43 13.59
C LYS A 137 -12.46 -3.84 14.56
N ARG A 138 -12.08 -2.92 15.43
CA ARG A 138 -11.31 -3.24 16.64
C ARG A 138 -12.03 -4.43 17.27
N HIS A 139 -11.40 -5.61 17.25
CA HIS A 139 -11.85 -6.71 18.10
C HIS A 139 -11.36 -6.33 19.49
N GLU A 140 -12.26 -5.74 20.28
CA GLU A 140 -12.22 -5.86 21.72
C GLU A 140 -12.56 -7.32 22.06
N ASP A 141 -11.75 -7.89 22.95
CA ASP A 141 -11.91 -9.09 23.78
C ASP A 141 -12.54 -10.36 23.18
N ASP A 142 -11.72 -11.42 23.18
CA ASP A 142 -12.03 -12.82 23.52
C ASP A 142 -10.67 -13.54 23.40
N GLY A 143 -9.95 -13.91 24.46
CA GLY A 143 -10.39 -14.85 25.48
C GLY A 143 -10.06 -16.28 25.02
N ASP A 144 -8.89 -16.78 25.44
CA ASP A 144 -8.56 -18.22 25.60
C ASP A 144 -8.64 -19.15 24.36
N ASP A 145 -7.49 -19.55 23.80
CA ASP A 145 -7.29 -20.91 23.24
C ASP A 145 -5.82 -21.16 22.81
N GLY A 146 -4.91 -21.07 23.77
CA GLY A 146 -3.46 -21.29 23.57
C GLY A 146 -2.93 -22.68 23.91
N ASP A 147 -3.78 -23.62 24.36
CA ASP A 147 -3.31 -24.87 25.00
C ASP A 147 -3.82 -26.18 24.35
N ARG A 148 -3.91 -26.24 23.02
CA ARG A 148 -4.33 -27.48 22.31
C ARG A 148 -3.44 -27.96 21.15
N LEU A 149 -2.16 -27.62 21.15
CA LEU A 149 -1.21 -28.16 20.16
C LEU A 149 0.05 -28.81 20.76
N ARG A 150 -0.04 -29.35 21.99
CA ARG A 150 1.05 -30.12 22.63
C ARG A 150 0.62 -31.48 23.19
N ARG A 151 -0.30 -32.18 22.54
CA ARG A 151 -0.57 -33.61 22.78
C ARG A 151 -0.97 -34.25 21.45
N ASP A 152 0.03 -34.69 20.69
CA ASP A 152 -0.03 -35.81 19.73
C ASP A 152 1.38 -36.10 19.17
N ALA A 153 2.35 -36.15 20.11
CA ALA A 153 3.70 -36.65 19.86
C ALA A 153 4.07 -37.60 21.02
N ARG A 154 3.40 -38.76 21.04
CA ARG A 154 3.84 -40.00 21.70
C ARG A 154 3.29 -41.17 20.91
#